data_AF-A0A4U8T4E2-F1
#
_entry.id   AF-A0A4U8T4E2-F1
#
_cell.length_a   1.000
_cell.length_b   1.000
_cell.length_c   1.000
_cell.angle_alpha   90.00
_cell.angle_beta   90.00
_cell.angle_gamma   90.00
#
_symmetry.space_group_name_H-M   'P 1'
#
loop_
_entity.id
_entity.type
_entity.pdbx_description
1 polymer ?
#
loop_
_entity_poly.entity_id
_entity_poly.type
_entity_poly.pdbx_seq_one_letter_code
_entity_poly.pdbx_strand_id
1 'polypeptide(L)'
;MLLKNINEQQDKITFADKRIETLFYEVYRKRFKNRELDAVVALLMKDLERFKFEETSSVPQSYEPQYTSFKNRYDKLRTINLLSHTARVFMVACKEGQDYPDRFMEHVAILALAHDFGKNPEVIDLASEGKKEKHNQISARYLGLVMRSMNRYGDDLISALEYALFFHHAPNVEANVSAEPVRNEYIDMLNKCDNIARDEELKIVNENIRIAKEEANREQEIKSILQDKENAEQGA
;
A
#
# COMPACT_ATOMS: atom_id res chain seq x y z
N MET A 1 -14.31 -13.95 18.14
CA MET A 1 -13.27 -14.99 17.91
C MET A 1 -12.04 -14.41 17.22
N LEU A 2 -12.18 -13.53 16.22
CA LEU A 2 -11.11 -12.89 15.43
C LEU A 2 -9.90 -12.33 16.21
N LEU A 3 -10.13 -11.77 17.40
CA LEU A 3 -9.14 -10.96 18.14
C LEU A 3 -8.58 -11.67 19.37
N LYS A 4 -8.99 -12.91 19.66
CA LYS A 4 -8.72 -13.56 20.95
C LYS A 4 -7.40 -14.33 21.06
N ASN A 5 -6.66 -14.56 19.98
CA ASN A 5 -5.49 -15.47 19.98
C ASN A 5 -4.19 -14.85 19.41
N ILE A 6 -3.94 -13.56 19.62
CA ILE A 6 -2.69 -12.93 19.13
C ILE A 6 -1.53 -13.06 20.13
N ASN A 7 -1.82 -13.30 21.41
CA ASN A 7 -0.79 -13.32 22.46
C ASN A 7 0.04 -14.62 22.56
N GLU A 8 -0.34 -15.73 21.92
CA GLU A 8 0.32 -17.04 22.12
C GLU A 8 1.21 -17.50 20.94
N GLN A 9 1.35 -16.74 19.85
CA GLN A 9 2.07 -17.20 18.65
C GLN A 9 3.03 -16.18 18.03
N GLN A 10 3.68 -15.31 18.82
CA GLN A 10 4.70 -14.42 18.28
C GLN A 10 5.87 -15.17 17.61
N ASP A 11 6.17 -16.40 18.06
CA ASP A 11 7.31 -17.18 17.56
C ASP A 11 7.01 -18.12 16.37
N LYS A 12 5.76 -18.15 15.87
CA LYS A 12 5.40 -18.96 14.68
C LYS A 12 4.40 -18.24 13.78
N ILE A 13 4.69 -16.99 13.46
CA ILE A 13 3.96 -16.30 12.40
C ILE A 13 4.41 -16.86 11.07
N THR A 14 3.62 -17.78 10.54
CA THR A 14 3.72 -18.27 9.17
C THR A 14 2.78 -17.47 8.26
N PHE A 15 3.27 -17.08 7.09
CA PHE A 15 2.49 -16.45 6.03
C PHE A 15 2.21 -17.47 4.94
N ALA A 16 1.03 -17.41 4.32
CA ALA A 16 0.71 -18.29 3.20
C ALA A 16 1.47 -17.85 1.93
N ASP A 17 1.62 -16.54 1.74
CA ASP A 17 2.35 -15.91 0.66
C ASP A 17 3.80 -15.64 1.07
N LYS A 18 4.72 -16.38 0.46
CA LYS A 18 6.15 -16.22 0.68
C LYS A 18 6.65 -14.82 0.32
N ARG A 19 5.98 -14.08 -0.56
CA ARG A 19 6.34 -12.68 -0.89
C ARG A 19 6.16 -11.81 0.35
N ILE A 20 5.08 -11.98 1.10
CA ILE A 20 4.81 -11.20 2.32
C ILE A 20 5.85 -11.52 3.40
N GLU A 21 6.14 -12.81 3.60
CA GLU A 21 7.19 -13.24 4.53
C GLU A 21 8.57 -12.68 4.16
N THR A 22 9.04 -12.98 2.96
CA THR A 22 10.44 -12.79 2.59
C THR A 22 10.77 -11.39 2.07
N LEU A 23 9.80 -10.70 1.47
CA LEU A 23 10.03 -9.38 0.88
C LEU A 23 9.55 -8.26 1.80
N PHE A 24 8.54 -8.47 2.64
CA PHE A 24 7.98 -7.40 3.48
C PHE A 24 8.39 -7.57 4.94
N TYR A 25 8.03 -8.70 5.56
CA TYR A 25 8.26 -8.90 6.99
C TYR A 25 9.76 -8.94 7.32
N GLU A 26 10.56 -9.63 6.52
CA GLU A 26 12.02 -9.65 6.70
C GLU A 26 12.69 -8.28 6.58
N VAL A 27 12.19 -7.42 5.69
CA VAL A 27 12.77 -6.07 5.51
C VAL A 27 12.50 -5.22 6.75
N TYR A 28 11.30 -5.31 7.29
CA TYR A 28 10.95 -4.68 8.56
C TYR A 28 11.83 -5.18 9.73
N ARG A 29 11.97 -6.51 9.87
CA ARG A 29 12.83 -7.11 10.92
C ARG A 29 14.29 -6.73 10.78
N LYS A 30 14.78 -6.57 9.54
CA LYS A 30 16.14 -6.12 9.28
C LYS A 30 16.34 -4.65 9.62
N ARG A 31 15.38 -3.77 9.27
CA ARG A 31 15.46 -2.33 9.51
C ARG A 31 15.36 -1.96 10.98
N PHE A 32 14.41 -2.53 11.71
CA PHE A 32 14.15 -2.18 13.10
C PHE A 32 14.63 -3.31 14.02
N LYS A 33 15.66 -3.06 14.83
CA LYS A 33 16.22 -4.11 15.72
C LYS A 33 15.42 -4.28 17.00
N ASN A 34 14.96 -3.17 17.58
CA ASN A 34 14.20 -3.13 18.83
C ASN A 34 12.72 -2.89 18.54
N ARG A 35 12.02 -3.86 17.96
CA ARG A 35 10.66 -3.71 17.45
C ARG A 35 9.61 -3.75 18.57
N GLU A 36 8.88 -2.66 18.79
CA GLU A 36 7.76 -2.63 19.74
C GLU A 36 6.45 -3.05 19.10
N LEU A 37 6.34 -2.88 17.79
CA LEU A 37 5.09 -3.05 17.06
C LEU A 37 5.08 -4.29 16.16
N ASP A 38 6.01 -5.22 16.38
CA ASP A 38 6.18 -6.44 15.59
C ASP A 38 4.90 -7.28 15.50
N ALA A 39 4.16 -7.39 16.61
CA ALA A 39 2.88 -8.10 16.65
C ALA A 39 1.82 -7.46 15.76
N VAL A 40 1.74 -6.13 15.77
CA VAL A 40 0.80 -5.35 14.95
C VAL A 40 1.15 -5.50 13.47
N VAL A 41 2.42 -5.33 13.12
CA VAL A 41 2.91 -5.50 11.74
C VAL A 41 2.59 -6.88 11.22
N ALA A 42 2.89 -7.92 12.00
CA ALA A 42 2.69 -9.28 11.55
C ALA A 42 1.20 -9.65 11.43
N LEU A 43 0.33 -9.12 12.29
CA LEU A 43 -1.12 -9.29 12.11
C LEU A 43 -1.62 -8.57 10.86
N LEU A 44 -1.26 -7.30 10.68
CA LEU A 44 -1.66 -6.53 9.50
C LEU A 44 -1.19 -7.21 8.20
N MET A 45 0.03 -7.75 8.18
CA MET A 45 0.52 -8.53 7.04
C MET A 45 -0.27 -9.80 6.78
N LYS A 46 -0.72 -10.52 7.81
CA LYS A 46 -1.64 -11.65 7.64
C LYS A 46 -3.00 -11.21 7.11
N ASP A 47 -3.47 -10.05 7.55
CA ASP A 47 -4.74 -9.49 7.09
C ASP A 47 -4.69 -9.11 5.59
N LEU A 48 -3.52 -8.73 5.05
CA LEU A 48 -3.33 -8.55 3.60
C LEU A 48 -3.69 -9.82 2.80
N GLU A 49 -3.26 -10.99 3.30
CA GLU A 49 -3.56 -12.29 2.69
C GLU A 49 -5.03 -12.65 2.87
N ARG A 50 -5.49 -12.54 4.12
CA ARG A 50 -6.82 -12.95 4.53
C ARG A 50 -7.90 -12.19 3.76
N PHE A 51 -7.74 -10.88 3.61
CA PHE A 51 -8.68 -10.01 2.91
C PHE A 51 -8.41 -9.92 1.40
N LYS A 52 -7.47 -10.74 0.89
CA LYS A 52 -7.16 -10.85 -0.53
C LYS A 52 -6.88 -9.50 -1.19
N PHE A 53 -5.96 -8.73 -0.61
CA PHE A 53 -5.60 -7.40 -1.14
C PHE A 53 -5.11 -7.43 -2.60
N GLU A 54 -4.61 -8.58 -3.09
CA GLU A 54 -4.21 -8.76 -4.48
C GLU A 54 -5.40 -8.68 -5.47
N GLU A 55 -6.62 -8.98 -5.01
CA GLU A 55 -7.86 -8.91 -5.81
C GLU A 55 -8.53 -7.51 -5.73
N THR A 56 -8.05 -6.63 -4.85
CA THR A 56 -8.60 -5.27 -4.67
C THR A 56 -7.80 -4.24 -5.47
N SER A 57 -8.46 -3.28 -6.11
CA SER A 57 -7.76 -2.17 -6.78
C SER A 57 -7.17 -1.17 -5.79
N SER A 58 -5.96 -0.65 -6.04
CA SER A 58 -5.37 0.42 -5.22
C SER A 58 -5.97 1.82 -5.51
N VAL A 59 -6.74 1.93 -6.59
CA VAL A 59 -7.38 3.17 -7.04
C VAL A 59 -8.90 2.95 -7.19
N PRO A 60 -9.76 3.87 -6.71
CA PRO A 60 -11.22 3.72 -6.82
C PRO A 60 -11.67 3.68 -8.28
N GLN A 61 -12.42 2.64 -8.69
CA GLN A 61 -12.84 2.47 -10.10
C GLN A 61 -13.77 3.57 -10.63
N SER A 62 -14.49 4.28 -9.76
CA SER A 62 -15.50 5.29 -10.13
C SER A 62 -14.91 6.65 -10.51
N TYR A 63 -13.59 6.81 -10.53
CA TYR A 63 -12.98 8.09 -10.86
C TYR A 63 -12.79 8.25 -12.37
N GLU A 64 -13.54 9.19 -12.95
CA GLU A 64 -13.39 9.67 -14.33
C GLU A 64 -12.49 10.93 -14.32
N PRO A 65 -11.21 10.83 -14.70
CA PRO A 65 -10.32 12.00 -14.76
C PRO A 65 -10.79 12.99 -15.84
N GLN A 66 -10.93 14.26 -15.45
CA GLN A 66 -11.44 15.32 -16.33
C GLN A 66 -10.46 15.77 -17.42
N TYR A 67 -9.17 15.44 -17.31
CA TYR A 67 -8.14 15.81 -18.29
C TYR A 67 -7.32 14.60 -18.76
N THR A 68 -6.93 14.61 -20.04
CA THR A 68 -6.20 13.51 -20.71
C THR A 68 -4.86 13.17 -20.04
N SER A 69 -4.13 14.17 -19.52
CA SER A 69 -2.87 13.94 -18.79
C SER A 69 -3.08 13.13 -17.51
N PHE A 70 -4.14 13.42 -16.76
CA PHE A 70 -4.53 12.65 -15.58
C PHE A 70 -5.14 11.30 -15.94
N LYS A 71 -5.86 11.21 -17.06
CA LYS A 71 -6.39 9.95 -17.59
C LYS A 71 -5.29 8.93 -17.86
N ASN A 72 -4.22 9.33 -18.55
CA ASN A 72 -3.10 8.44 -18.82
C ASN A 72 -2.36 7.97 -17.56
N ARG A 73 -2.22 8.83 -16.54
CA ARG A 73 -1.62 8.44 -15.25
C ARG A 73 -2.54 7.48 -14.49
N TYR A 74 -3.83 7.80 -14.43
CA TYR A 74 -4.85 7.01 -13.76
C TYR A 74 -5.01 5.62 -14.39
N ASP A 75 -5.10 5.54 -15.72
CA ASP A 75 -5.23 4.28 -16.46
C ASP A 75 -4.05 3.34 -16.26
N LYS A 76 -2.87 3.89 -15.98
CA LYS A 76 -1.68 3.12 -15.61
C LYS A 76 -1.78 2.63 -14.16
N LEU A 77 -2.11 3.51 -13.23
CA LEU A 77 -2.15 3.19 -11.80
C LEU A 77 -3.29 2.25 -11.41
N ARG A 78 -4.43 2.27 -12.12
CA ARG A 78 -5.54 1.34 -11.88
C ARG A 78 -5.18 -0.14 -12.12
N THR A 79 -4.06 -0.41 -12.78
CA THR A 79 -3.54 -1.79 -12.96
C THR A 79 -2.82 -2.31 -11.70
N ILE A 80 -2.52 -1.43 -10.74
CA ILE A 80 -1.86 -1.78 -9.49
C ILE A 80 -2.91 -2.20 -8.46
N ASN A 81 -2.82 -3.46 -8.02
CA ASN A 81 -3.64 -3.95 -6.91
C ASN A 81 -3.20 -3.37 -5.55
N LEU A 82 -4.10 -3.44 -4.58
CA LEU A 82 -3.94 -2.88 -3.25
C LEU A 82 -2.77 -3.53 -2.51
N LEU A 83 -2.57 -4.85 -2.63
CA LEU A 83 -1.44 -5.55 -2.02
C LEU A 83 -0.10 -4.95 -2.47
N SER A 84 0.08 -4.81 -3.78
CA SER A 84 1.31 -4.30 -4.39
C SER A 84 1.58 -2.86 -3.97
N HIS A 85 0.52 -2.05 -3.89
CA HIS A 85 0.63 -0.67 -3.47
C HIS A 85 1.02 -0.56 -2.00
N THR A 86 0.22 -1.16 -1.11
CA THR A 86 0.46 -1.20 0.34
C THR A 86 1.86 -1.71 0.67
N ALA A 87 2.28 -2.81 0.04
CA ALA A 87 3.61 -3.36 0.21
C ALA A 87 4.71 -2.38 -0.22
N ARG A 88 4.53 -1.68 -1.34
CA ARG A 88 5.54 -0.73 -1.82
C ARG A 88 5.66 0.47 -0.89
N VAL A 89 4.55 1.06 -0.44
CA VAL A 89 4.56 2.17 0.54
C VAL A 89 5.26 1.73 1.83
N PHE A 90 4.94 0.53 2.34
CA PHE A 90 5.59 -0.05 3.51
C PHE A 90 7.10 -0.22 3.34
N MET A 91 7.51 -0.74 2.18
CA MET A 91 8.92 -0.96 1.85
C MET A 91 9.69 0.35 1.70
N VAL A 92 9.06 1.37 1.15
CA VAL A 92 9.62 2.73 1.10
C VAL A 92 9.80 3.26 2.53
N ALA A 93 8.80 3.14 3.40
CA ALA A 93 8.90 3.58 4.79
C ALA A 93 10.03 2.86 5.56
N CYS A 94 10.31 1.59 5.26
CA CYS A 94 11.43 0.86 5.86
C CYS A 94 12.81 1.30 5.32
N LYS A 95 12.88 1.90 4.12
CA LYS A 95 14.15 2.31 3.47
C LYS A 95 14.44 3.79 3.67
N GLU A 96 13.42 4.62 3.66
CA GLU A 96 13.51 6.06 3.83
C GLU A 96 13.74 6.45 5.30
N GLY A 97 14.00 7.73 5.53
CA GLY A 97 14.03 8.31 6.87
C GLY A 97 15.16 7.78 7.76
N GLN A 98 16.31 7.46 7.19
CA GLN A 98 17.49 6.99 7.94
C GLN A 98 17.99 8.04 8.96
N ASP A 99 17.69 9.32 8.72
CA ASP A 99 18.04 10.43 9.62
C ASP A 99 17.03 10.61 10.78
N TYR A 100 15.94 9.84 10.80
CA TYR A 100 14.92 9.89 11.85
C TYR A 100 15.10 8.78 12.88
N PRO A 101 14.63 8.97 14.12
CA PRO A 101 14.67 7.92 15.13
C PRO A 101 13.92 6.65 14.69
N ASP A 102 14.50 5.48 14.99
CA ASP A 102 13.92 4.18 14.63
C ASP A 102 12.49 4.00 15.14
N ARG A 103 12.17 4.48 16.35
CA ARG A 103 10.82 4.47 16.90
C ARG A 103 9.82 5.24 16.03
N PHE A 104 10.21 6.43 15.60
CA PHE A 104 9.39 7.25 14.71
C PHE A 104 9.18 6.55 13.36
N MET A 105 10.24 5.99 12.77
CA MET A 105 10.13 5.29 11.49
C MET A 105 9.37 3.95 11.60
N GLU A 106 9.42 3.27 12.75
CA GLU A 106 8.61 2.09 13.02
C GLU A 106 7.11 2.44 13.01
N HIS A 107 6.74 3.57 13.60
CA HIS A 107 5.37 4.10 13.54
C HIS A 107 4.96 4.43 12.11
N VAL A 108 5.81 5.13 11.35
CA VAL A 108 5.57 5.44 9.93
C VAL A 108 5.40 4.16 9.11
N ALA A 109 6.18 3.11 9.37
CA ALA A 109 6.04 1.84 8.67
C ALA A 109 4.65 1.22 8.90
N ILE A 110 4.09 1.29 10.10
CA ILE A 110 2.73 0.78 10.36
C ILE A 110 1.66 1.66 9.74
N LEU A 111 1.84 2.99 9.76
CA LEU A 111 0.96 3.89 9.03
C LEU A 111 0.97 3.55 7.54
N ALA A 112 2.14 3.37 6.95
CA ALA A 112 2.32 2.96 5.56
C ALA A 112 1.66 1.60 5.26
N LEU A 113 1.77 0.63 6.16
CA LEU A 113 1.11 -0.67 6.04
C LEU A 113 -0.42 -0.52 6.08
N ALA A 114 -0.94 0.29 6.99
CA ALA A 114 -2.37 0.37 7.27
C ALA A 114 -3.15 1.42 6.44
N HIS A 115 -2.48 2.39 5.81
CA HIS A 115 -3.14 3.62 5.32
C HIS A 115 -4.33 3.38 4.37
N ASP A 116 -4.24 2.36 3.53
CA ASP A 116 -5.23 2.05 2.49
C ASP A 116 -6.12 0.84 2.83
N PHE A 117 -6.07 0.31 4.05
CA PHE A 117 -6.88 -0.85 4.45
C PHE A 117 -8.39 -0.63 4.21
N GLY A 118 -8.88 0.57 4.48
CA GLY A 118 -10.28 0.95 4.28
C GLY A 118 -10.75 0.99 2.82
N LYS A 119 -9.90 0.64 1.84
CA LYS A 119 -10.31 0.39 0.45
C LYS A 119 -10.84 -1.03 0.24
N ASN A 120 -10.49 -1.96 1.14
CA ASN A 120 -10.90 -3.36 1.01
C ASN A 120 -12.33 -3.58 1.58
N PRO A 121 -13.21 -4.30 0.85
CA PRO A 121 -14.59 -4.53 1.29
C PRO A 121 -14.72 -5.21 2.66
N GLU A 122 -13.90 -6.22 2.97
CA GLU A 122 -13.98 -6.93 4.27
C GLU A 122 -13.58 -6.01 5.43
N VAL A 123 -12.59 -5.14 5.21
CA VAL A 123 -12.20 -4.12 6.20
C VAL A 123 -13.31 -3.09 6.39
N ILE A 124 -13.95 -2.66 5.31
CA ILE A 124 -15.10 -1.75 5.37
C ILE A 124 -16.23 -2.36 6.21
N ASP A 125 -16.55 -3.64 5.99
CA ASP A 125 -17.61 -4.33 6.76
C ASP A 125 -17.27 -4.45 8.26
N LEU A 126 -15.98 -4.57 8.59
CA LEU A 126 -15.52 -4.72 9.98
C LEU A 126 -15.40 -3.39 10.72
N ALA A 127 -14.98 -2.33 10.03
CA ALA A 127 -14.54 -1.09 10.65
C ALA A 127 -15.33 0.14 10.21
N SER A 128 -16.31 0.05 9.31
CA SER A 128 -17.15 1.20 8.97
C SER A 128 -18.25 1.45 10.00
N GLU A 129 -18.51 2.72 10.31
CA GLU A 129 -19.64 3.18 11.13
C GLU A 129 -20.76 3.78 10.26
N GLY A 130 -20.59 3.86 8.92
CA GLY A 130 -21.61 4.44 8.05
C GLY A 130 -21.33 4.40 6.55
N LYS A 131 -22.36 4.71 5.75
CA LYS A 131 -22.36 4.56 4.29
C LYS A 131 -21.50 5.58 3.50
N LYS A 132 -20.86 6.56 4.15
CA LYS A 132 -20.14 7.66 3.48
C LYS A 132 -18.74 7.93 4.04
N GLU A 133 -18.17 6.98 4.78
CA GLU A 133 -16.83 7.14 5.32
C GLU A 133 -15.77 7.05 4.22
N LYS A 134 -14.74 7.89 4.33
CA LYS A 134 -13.58 7.80 3.45
C LYS A 134 -12.68 6.67 3.92
N HIS A 135 -11.98 6.03 2.98
CA HIS A 135 -11.13 4.87 3.28
C HIS A 135 -10.09 5.15 4.38
N ASN A 136 -9.50 6.35 4.43
CA ASN A 136 -8.54 6.74 5.47
C ASN A 136 -9.14 6.73 6.89
N GLN A 137 -10.43 7.05 7.03
CA GLN A 137 -11.13 7.01 8.32
C GLN A 137 -11.36 5.56 8.77
N ILE A 138 -11.73 4.70 7.81
CA ILE A 138 -11.93 3.26 8.03
C ILE A 138 -10.58 2.59 8.36
N SER A 139 -9.51 2.93 7.63
CA SER A 139 -8.14 2.47 7.91
C SER A 139 -7.68 2.84 9.32
N ALA A 140 -7.91 4.09 9.73
CA ALA A 140 -7.60 4.56 11.07
C ALA A 140 -8.32 3.71 12.13
N ARG A 141 -9.66 3.56 11.99
CA ARG A 141 -10.46 2.76 12.94
C ARG A 141 -10.01 1.31 12.96
N TYR A 142 -9.72 0.72 11.80
CA TYR A 142 -9.22 -0.67 11.71
C TYR A 142 -7.90 -0.85 12.46
N LEU A 143 -6.92 0.03 12.25
CA LEU A 143 -5.65 0.00 12.99
C LEU A 143 -5.88 0.10 14.50
N GLY A 144 -6.75 1.01 14.93
CA GLY A 144 -7.12 1.16 16.33
C GLY A 144 -7.72 -0.11 16.93
N LEU A 145 -8.65 -0.76 16.23
CA LEU A 145 -9.23 -2.04 16.65
C LEU A 145 -8.17 -3.13 16.78
N VAL A 146 -7.26 -3.23 15.81
CA VAL A 146 -6.13 -4.17 15.84
C VAL A 146 -5.25 -3.91 17.06
N MET A 147 -4.78 -2.69 17.28
CA MET A 147 -3.87 -2.38 18.39
C MET A 147 -4.53 -2.55 19.76
N ARG A 148 -5.78 -2.07 19.93
CA ARG A 148 -6.54 -2.23 21.18
C ARG A 148 -6.78 -3.71 21.51
N SER A 149 -7.01 -4.54 20.50
CA SER A 149 -7.24 -5.97 20.71
C SER A 149 -6.06 -6.71 21.34
N MET A 150 -4.85 -6.18 21.18
CA MET A 150 -3.64 -6.77 21.75
C MET A 150 -3.47 -6.43 23.24
N ASN A 151 -4.14 -5.39 23.75
CA ASN A 151 -4.05 -4.92 25.13
C ASN A 151 -2.60 -4.72 25.62
N ARG A 152 -1.75 -4.17 24.74
CA ARG A 152 -0.29 -4.01 24.96
C ARG A 152 0.21 -2.58 24.73
N TYR A 153 -0.57 -1.74 24.08
CA TYR A 153 -0.18 -0.40 23.64
C TYR A 153 -1.02 0.64 24.38
N GLY A 154 -0.39 1.74 24.79
CA GLY A 154 -1.11 2.83 25.45
C GLY A 154 -2.02 3.58 24.48
N ASP A 155 -3.14 4.10 25.00
CA ASP A 155 -4.13 4.82 24.19
C ASP A 155 -3.55 6.05 23.50
N ASP A 156 -2.60 6.75 24.12
CA ASP A 156 -1.94 7.92 23.51
C ASP A 156 -1.25 7.59 22.19
N LEU A 157 -0.54 6.45 22.13
CA LEU A 157 0.11 5.98 20.90
C LEU A 157 -0.94 5.58 19.85
N ILE A 158 -1.96 4.82 20.26
CA ILE A 158 -3.02 4.37 19.37
C ILE A 158 -3.72 5.57 18.74
N SER A 159 -4.12 6.55 19.56
CA SER A 159 -4.79 7.77 19.10
C SER A 159 -3.89 8.63 18.20
N ALA A 160 -2.58 8.70 18.46
CA ALA A 160 -1.66 9.41 17.57
C ALA A 160 -1.58 8.78 16.16
N LEU A 161 -1.54 7.45 16.09
CA LEU A 161 -1.50 6.73 14.80
C LEU A 161 -2.86 6.78 14.08
N GLU A 162 -3.97 6.62 14.81
CA GLU A 162 -5.32 6.81 14.28
C GLU A 162 -5.49 8.22 13.71
N TYR A 163 -5.05 9.26 14.42
CA TYR A 163 -5.09 10.63 13.95
C TYR A 163 -4.31 10.81 12.65
N ALA A 164 -3.07 10.30 12.59
CA ALA A 164 -2.25 10.41 11.39
C ALA A 164 -2.93 9.75 10.18
N LEU A 165 -3.49 8.54 10.33
CA LEU A 165 -4.24 7.89 9.25
C LEU A 165 -5.53 8.64 8.92
N PHE A 166 -6.27 9.13 9.91
CA PHE A 166 -7.53 9.80 9.67
C PHE A 166 -7.34 11.09 8.84
N PHE A 167 -6.25 11.82 9.04
CA PHE A 167 -6.04 13.13 8.40
C PHE A 167 -5.03 13.13 7.26
N HIS A 168 -4.41 12.00 6.87
CA HIS A 168 -3.35 12.03 5.85
C HIS A 168 -3.79 12.50 4.45
N HIS A 169 -5.09 12.40 4.13
CA HIS A 169 -5.69 12.95 2.91
C HIS A 169 -6.36 14.32 3.09
N ALA A 170 -6.46 14.81 4.33
CA ALA A 170 -7.05 16.12 4.54
C ALA A 170 -6.11 17.17 3.94
N PRO A 171 -6.61 18.10 3.10
CA PRO A 171 -5.87 19.33 2.89
C PRO A 171 -5.65 19.94 4.29
N ASN A 172 -4.49 20.53 4.55
CA ASN A 172 -4.10 21.17 5.84
C ASN A 172 -5.01 22.37 6.24
N VAL A 173 -6.29 22.38 5.85
CA VAL A 173 -7.21 23.52 5.76
C VAL A 173 -8.42 23.38 6.70
N GLU A 174 -8.64 22.23 7.35
CA GLU A 174 -9.71 22.10 8.36
C GLU A 174 -9.26 22.43 9.80
N ALA A 175 -8.02 22.89 10.00
CA ALA A 175 -7.66 23.62 11.21
C ALA A 175 -8.17 25.06 11.09
N ASN A 176 -9.44 25.28 11.43
CA ASN A 176 -10.02 26.60 11.68
C ASN A 176 -9.31 27.29 12.86
N VAL A 177 -8.06 27.71 12.72
CA VAL A 177 -7.45 28.69 13.63
C VAL A 177 -6.33 29.40 12.89
N SER A 178 -6.25 30.71 13.12
CA SER A 178 -5.18 31.64 12.76
C SER A 178 -3.80 31.29 13.37
N ALA A 179 -3.43 30.01 13.41
CA ALA A 179 -2.15 29.50 13.87
C ALA A 179 -1.52 28.73 12.70
N GLU A 180 -0.19 28.79 12.56
CA GLU A 180 0.53 27.97 11.59
C GLU A 180 0.05 26.51 11.69
N PRO A 181 -0.23 25.83 10.57
CA PRO A 181 -0.70 24.45 10.62
C PRO A 181 0.30 23.63 11.42
N VAL A 182 -0.15 23.04 12.53
CA VAL A 182 0.68 22.14 13.34
C VAL A 182 1.08 20.99 12.42
N ARG A 183 2.33 21.01 11.99
CA ARG A 183 2.89 20.07 11.04
C ARG A 183 2.98 18.71 11.71
N ASN A 184 2.14 17.77 11.30
CA ASN A 184 2.19 16.41 11.83
C ASN A 184 3.24 15.62 11.03
N GLU A 185 4.39 15.38 11.63
CA GLU A 185 5.53 14.69 10.99
C GLU A 185 5.18 13.27 10.51
N TYR A 186 4.27 12.57 11.20
CA TYR A 186 3.79 11.26 10.76
C TYR A 186 3.04 11.35 9.43
N ILE A 187 2.16 12.34 9.29
CA ILE A 187 1.39 12.57 8.05
C ILE A 187 2.35 12.91 6.90
N ASP A 188 3.30 13.81 7.15
CA ASP A 188 4.27 14.22 6.15
C ASP A 188 5.14 13.05 5.67
N MET A 189 5.65 12.25 6.59
CA MET A 189 6.49 11.11 6.22
C MET A 189 5.68 10.01 5.54
N LEU A 190 4.46 9.74 5.99
CA LEU A 190 3.54 8.80 5.32
C LEU A 190 3.27 9.24 3.88
N ASN A 191 2.89 10.50 3.68
CA ASN A 191 2.60 11.04 2.36
C ASN A 191 3.85 11.08 1.47
N LYS A 192 5.04 11.33 2.04
CA LYS A 192 6.30 11.20 1.30
C LYS A 192 6.49 9.77 0.82
N CYS A 193 6.27 8.77 1.68
CA CYS A 193 6.43 7.36 1.32
C CYS A 193 5.44 6.93 0.23
N ASP A 194 4.17 7.33 0.35
CA ASP A 194 3.14 7.05 -0.66
C ASP A 194 3.48 7.67 -2.01
N ASN A 195 3.88 8.94 -2.04
CA ASN A 195 4.28 9.61 -3.28
C ASN A 195 5.48 8.93 -3.97
N ILE A 196 6.52 8.57 -3.20
CA ILE A 196 7.68 7.83 -3.73
C ILE A 196 7.22 6.49 -4.30
N ALA A 197 6.37 5.75 -3.57
CA ALA A 197 5.85 4.49 -4.05
C ALA A 197 5.09 4.68 -5.37
N ARG A 198 4.18 5.67 -5.46
CA ARG A 198 3.43 6.01 -6.68
C ARG A 198 4.32 6.33 -7.88
N ASP A 199 5.40 7.06 -7.66
CA ASP A 199 6.36 7.38 -8.72
C ASP A 199 7.14 6.14 -9.18
N GLU A 200 7.48 5.23 -8.26
CA GLU A 200 8.08 3.93 -8.59
C GLU A 200 7.12 3.03 -9.40
N GLU A 201 5.84 2.93 -9.02
CA GLU A 201 4.87 2.10 -9.78
C GLU A 201 4.68 2.66 -11.20
N LEU A 202 4.62 3.98 -11.35
CA LEU A 202 4.54 4.60 -12.66
C LEU A 202 5.73 4.27 -13.54
N LYS A 203 6.96 4.28 -12.98
CA LYS A 203 8.17 3.87 -13.71
C LYS A 203 8.06 2.42 -14.17
N ILE A 204 7.66 1.51 -13.27
CA ILE A 204 7.50 0.08 -13.58
C ILE A 204 6.43 -0.14 -14.67
N VAL A 205 5.26 0.50 -14.55
CA VAL A 205 4.18 0.37 -15.54
C VAL A 205 4.62 0.91 -16.90
N ASN A 206 5.31 2.05 -16.94
CA ASN A 206 5.83 2.61 -18.19
C ASN A 206 6.83 1.66 -18.87
N GLU A 207 7.71 1.05 -18.07
CA GLU A 207 8.70 0.11 -18.57
C GLU A 207 8.06 -1.18 -19.11
N ASN A 208 7.08 -1.75 -18.39
CA ASN A 208 6.34 -2.92 -18.87
C ASN A 208 5.59 -2.63 -20.18
N ILE A 209 5.01 -1.43 -20.32
CA ILE A 209 4.38 -1.00 -21.58
C ILE A 209 5.41 -0.90 -22.71
N ARG A 210 6.63 -0.43 -22.43
CA ARG A 210 7.71 -0.34 -23.42
C ARG A 210 8.12 -1.74 -23.89
N ILE A 211 8.39 -2.66 -22.96
CA ILE A 211 8.79 -4.05 -23.25
C ILE A 211 7.71 -4.75 -24.09
N ALA A 212 6.44 -4.66 -23.68
CA ALA A 212 5.34 -5.30 -24.41
C ALA A 212 5.19 -4.77 -25.85
N LYS A 213 5.46 -3.49 -26.09
CA LYS A 213 5.48 -2.92 -27.45
C LYS A 213 6.65 -3.46 -28.29
N GLU A 214 7.82 -3.60 -27.69
CA GLU A 214 9.00 -4.15 -28.37
C GLU A 214 8.80 -5.62 -28.74
N GLU A 215 8.19 -6.41 -27.86
CA GLU A 215 7.83 -7.79 -28.13
C GLU A 215 6.80 -7.90 -29.26
N ALA A 216 5.72 -7.10 -29.21
CA ALA A 216 4.70 -7.09 -30.27
C ALA A 216 5.27 -6.72 -31.65
N ASN A 217 6.20 -5.75 -31.71
CA ASN A 217 6.87 -5.37 -32.95
C ASN A 217 7.74 -6.52 -33.49
N ARG A 218 8.50 -7.20 -32.63
CA ARG A 218 9.32 -8.36 -33.03
C ARG A 218 8.45 -9.50 -33.56
N GLU A 219 7.31 -9.78 -32.94
CA GLU A 219 6.37 -10.80 -33.42
C GLU A 219 5.80 -10.45 -34.81
N GLN A 220 5.52 -9.16 -35.06
CA GLN A 220 5.06 -8.69 -36.37
C GLN A 220 6.15 -8.82 -37.44
N GLU A 221 7.40 -8.48 -37.11
CA GLU A 221 8.56 -8.66 -38.01
C GLU A 221 8.75 -10.14 -38.36
N ILE A 222 8.69 -11.04 -37.37
CA ILE A 222 8.80 -12.50 -37.61
C ILE A 222 7.67 -12.99 -38.52
N LYS A 223 6.42 -12.58 -38.26
CA LYS A 223 5.27 -12.95 -39.11
C LYS A 223 5.44 -12.47 -40.55
N SER A 224 5.91 -11.23 -40.74
CA SER A 224 6.19 -10.69 -42.08
C SER A 224 7.24 -11.53 -42.82
N ILE A 225 8.35 -11.86 -42.15
CA ILE A 225 9.43 -12.67 -42.75
C ILE A 225 8.93 -14.07 -43.14
N LEU A 226 8.12 -14.70 -42.30
CA LEU A 226 7.55 -16.01 -42.60
C LEU A 226 6.59 -15.95 -43.79
N GLN A 227 5.74 -14.93 -43.84
CA GLN A 227 4.80 -14.73 -44.94
C GLN A 227 5.51 -14.44 -46.27
N ASP A 228 6.59 -13.66 -46.25
CA ASP A 228 7.41 -13.40 -47.42
C ASP A 228 8.08 -14.68 -47.96
N LYS A 229 8.52 -15.58 -47.06
CA LYS A 229 9.07 -16.89 -47.44
C LYS A 229 8.02 -17.81 -48.05
N GLU A 230 6.84 -17.91 -47.46
CA GLU A 230 5.74 -18.71 -47.99
C GLU A 230 5.31 -18.22 -49.39
N ASN A 231 5.24 -16.90 -49.58
CA ASN A 231 4.92 -16.32 -50.89
C ASN A 231 6.01 -16.60 -51.94
N ALA A 232 7.29 -16.59 -51.54
CA ALA A 232 8.40 -16.91 -52.43
C ALA A 232 8.42 -18.40 -52.84
N GLU A 233 7.99 -19.30 -51.95
CA GLU A 233 7.91 -20.75 -52.23
C GLU A 233 6.68 -21.12 -53.08
N GLN A 234 5.58 -20.36 -53.02
CA GLN A 234 4.39 -20.57 -53.86
C GLN A 234 4.50 -19.94 -55.26
N GLY A 235 5.41 -18.98 -55.45
CA GLY A 235 5.65 -18.30 -56.72
C GLY A 235 6.77 -18.90 -57.59
N ALA A 236 7.45 -19.95 -57.12
CA ALA A 236 8.51 -20.70 -57.80
C ALA A 236 8.01 -22.05 -58.32
#